data_AF-A0A822BEZ1-F1
#
_entry.id   AF-A0A822BEZ1-F1
#
_cell.length_a   1.000
_cell.length_b   1.000
_cell.length_c   1.000
_cell.angle_alpha   90.00
_cell.angle_beta   90.00
_cell.angle_gamma   90.00
#
_symmetry.space_group_name_H-M   'P 1'
#
loop_
_entity.id
_entity.type
_entity.pdbx_description
1 polymer ?
#
loop_
_entity_poly.entity_id
_entity_poly.type
_entity_poly.pdbx_seq_one_letter_code
_entity_poly.pdbx_strand_id
1 'polypeptide(L)'
;MEDVNVPFSEVHHLIIEKVGNVPVKKGDFQSLPTHVQSWLAQMIQLCAPHDVYICDGSDEEGETLTKTLVEIGQISPLKKYENCYICRTDPRDVARVESKTFLITKDKYESVAHSREGVSGVLGLWKSADDMKKEIDARFPGCMSGRTLYVIPFSMGPIGSPLSKIGVEITDSAYVVLSMRVMTRVSSAIWKHLRHGEEFVRGLHSVGVPLPAANPIVNNWPCNPEKTMITHFPDSRKIMSFGSGYGGNSLLGKKCFALRIAGRIANDEGWLAEHMLIMSVTNPQGQEKFIAAAFPSA
;
A
#
# COMPACT_ATOMS: atom_id res chain seq x y z
N MET A 1 39.98 15.80 -29.07
CA MET A 1 38.94 16.01 -28.05
C MET A 1 38.60 14.65 -27.54
N GLU A 2 39.01 14.31 -26.32
CA GLU A 2 38.57 13.08 -25.68
C GLU A 2 37.06 13.20 -25.44
N ASP A 3 36.31 12.16 -25.79
CA ASP A 3 34.87 12.07 -25.51
C ASP A 3 34.66 12.04 -24.00
N VAL A 4 34.49 13.24 -23.42
CA VAL A 4 34.06 13.39 -22.03
C VAL A 4 32.61 12.94 -21.97
N ASN A 5 32.38 11.76 -21.43
CA ASN A 5 31.05 11.22 -21.21
C ASN A 5 30.37 12.07 -20.11
N VAL A 6 29.56 13.07 -20.52
CA VAL A 6 28.84 13.94 -19.58
C VAL A 6 27.67 13.14 -19.01
N PRO A 7 27.59 12.93 -17.69
CA PRO A 7 26.42 12.29 -17.09
C PRO A 7 25.22 13.23 -17.27
N PHE A 8 24.18 12.74 -17.95
CA PHE A 8 22.90 13.43 -18.11
C PHE A 8 21.75 12.52 -17.65
N SER A 9 20.60 13.12 -17.37
CA SER A 9 19.36 12.40 -17.05
C SER A 9 18.19 13.09 -17.73
N GLU A 10 17.27 12.30 -18.26
CA GLU A 10 16.03 12.79 -18.86
C GLU A 10 14.93 12.73 -17.80
N VAL A 11 14.21 13.85 -17.60
CA VAL A 11 13.11 13.95 -16.65
C VAL A 11 11.83 14.24 -17.44
N HIS A 12 10.89 13.32 -17.37
CA HIS A 12 9.56 13.53 -17.94
C HIS A 12 8.68 14.27 -16.92
N HIS A 13 7.81 15.16 -17.41
CA HIS A 13 6.88 15.90 -16.58
C HIS A 13 5.43 15.52 -16.91
N LEU A 14 4.63 15.31 -15.88
CA LEU A 14 3.18 15.22 -15.98
C LEU A 14 2.60 16.61 -15.76
N ILE A 15 1.65 17.03 -16.61
CA ILE A 15 0.88 18.25 -16.38
C ILE A 15 -0.48 17.81 -15.85
N ILE A 16 -0.69 18.04 -14.54
CA ILE A 16 -1.95 17.70 -13.87
C ILE A 16 -2.70 18.98 -13.55
N GLU A 17 -3.97 19.05 -13.95
CA GLU A 17 -4.83 20.21 -13.67
C GLU A 17 -4.83 20.51 -12.17
N LYS A 18 -4.66 21.79 -11.79
CA LYS A 18 -4.56 22.29 -10.40
C LYS A 18 -3.29 21.97 -9.61
N VAL A 19 -2.47 20.99 -10.04
CA VAL A 19 -1.16 20.70 -9.42
C VAL A 19 -0.01 21.31 -10.23
N GLY A 20 -0.13 21.33 -11.55
CA GLY A 20 0.91 21.83 -12.46
C GLY A 20 1.88 20.72 -12.88
N ASN A 21 3.16 21.06 -12.99
CA ASN A 21 4.21 20.14 -13.41
C ASN A 21 4.61 19.21 -12.26
N VAL A 22 4.44 17.90 -12.47
CA VAL A 22 4.89 16.85 -11.54
C VAL A 22 5.94 16.00 -12.25
N PRO A 23 7.23 16.12 -11.91
CA PRO A 23 8.28 15.30 -12.51
C PRO A 23 8.11 13.81 -12.18
N VAL A 24 8.44 12.96 -13.15
CA VAL A 24 8.60 11.52 -12.97
C VAL A 24 10.07 11.27 -12.64
N LYS A 25 10.36 11.05 -11.36
CA LYS A 25 11.70 10.82 -10.82
C LYS A 25 12.29 9.49 -11.28
N LYS A 26 11.45 8.47 -11.47
CA LYS A 26 11.84 7.16 -12.01
C LYS A 26 10.67 6.51 -12.74
N GLY A 27 11.00 5.84 -13.84
CA GLY A 27 10.09 5.07 -14.66
C GLY A 27 9.43 5.91 -15.74
N ASP A 28 8.54 5.28 -16.53
CA ASP A 28 7.84 5.93 -17.63
C ASP A 28 6.33 5.83 -17.41
N PHE A 29 5.70 6.97 -17.13
CA PHE A 29 4.26 7.06 -16.94
C PHE A 29 3.48 6.72 -18.22
N GLN A 30 4.01 7.06 -19.39
CA GLN A 30 3.34 6.78 -20.67
C GLN A 30 3.33 5.29 -20.99
N SER A 31 4.31 4.52 -20.49
CA SER A 31 4.35 3.07 -20.65
C SER A 31 3.25 2.32 -19.90
N LEU A 32 2.63 2.93 -18.88
CA LEU A 32 1.61 2.32 -18.04
C LEU A 32 0.30 2.09 -18.80
N PRO A 33 -0.54 1.11 -18.44
CA PRO A 33 -1.87 0.97 -19.02
C PRO A 33 -2.74 2.22 -18.82
N THR A 34 -3.54 2.62 -19.80
CA THR A 34 -4.32 3.88 -19.77
C THR A 34 -5.26 4.00 -18.57
N HIS A 35 -5.88 2.91 -18.14
CA HIS A 35 -6.77 2.90 -16.97
C HIS A 35 -5.99 3.06 -15.65
N VAL A 36 -4.73 2.61 -15.59
CA VAL A 36 -3.80 2.90 -14.49
C VAL A 36 -3.38 4.37 -14.53
N GLN A 37 -2.97 4.89 -15.70
CA GLN A 37 -2.61 6.31 -15.87
C GLN A 37 -3.73 7.23 -15.40
N SER A 38 -4.97 6.96 -15.81
CA SER A 38 -6.15 7.75 -15.45
C SER A 38 -6.38 7.77 -13.93
N TRP A 39 -6.24 6.61 -13.28
CA TRP A 39 -6.35 6.53 -11.82
C TRP A 39 -5.19 7.23 -11.12
N LEU A 40 -3.95 7.04 -11.57
CA LEU A 40 -2.79 7.73 -11.01
C LEU A 40 -2.90 9.25 -11.13
N ALA A 41 -3.36 9.76 -12.28
CA ALA A 41 -3.58 11.20 -12.48
C ALA A 41 -4.58 11.78 -11.46
N GLN A 42 -5.67 11.06 -11.17
CA GLN A 42 -6.62 11.45 -10.12
C GLN A 42 -5.97 11.47 -8.74
N MET A 43 -5.13 10.47 -8.42
CA MET A 43 -4.47 10.40 -7.12
C MET A 43 -3.37 11.46 -6.98
N ILE A 44 -2.63 11.76 -8.04
CA ILE A 44 -1.64 12.85 -8.08
C ILE A 44 -2.36 14.19 -7.89
N GLN A 45 -3.49 14.41 -8.56
CA GLN A 45 -4.31 15.62 -8.38
C GLN A 45 -4.80 15.76 -6.94
N LEU A 46 -5.25 14.67 -6.32
CA LEU A 46 -5.74 14.66 -4.94
C LEU A 46 -4.60 14.92 -3.95
N CYS A 47 -3.49 14.19 -4.06
CA CYS A 47 -2.44 14.18 -3.04
C CYS A 47 -1.37 15.26 -3.23
N ALA A 48 -1.27 15.86 -4.42
CA ALA A 48 -0.32 16.88 -4.81
C ALA A 48 1.14 16.58 -4.41
N PRO A 49 1.72 15.45 -4.86
CA PRO A 49 3.11 15.10 -4.55
C PRO A 49 4.09 16.04 -5.27
N HIS A 50 5.33 16.08 -4.77
CA HIS A 50 6.43 16.78 -5.43
C HIS A 50 6.88 16.06 -6.71
N ASP A 51 6.98 14.74 -6.65
CA ASP A 51 7.42 13.91 -7.78
C ASP A 51 6.78 12.53 -7.72
N VAL A 52 6.83 11.80 -8.83
CA VAL A 52 6.32 10.43 -8.97
C VAL A 52 7.48 9.47 -9.19
N TYR A 53 7.45 8.33 -8.51
CA TYR A 53 8.44 7.27 -8.62
C TYR A 53 7.73 5.94 -8.92
N ILE A 54 7.87 5.43 -10.13
CA ILE A 54 7.25 4.14 -10.52
C ILE A 54 8.23 3.03 -10.17
N CYS A 55 7.84 2.17 -9.22
CA CYS A 55 8.69 1.10 -8.74
C CYS A 55 8.79 -0.03 -9.78
N ASP A 56 9.99 -0.57 -9.95
CA ASP A 56 10.24 -1.74 -10.80
C ASP A 56 10.53 -3.03 -10.00
N GLY A 57 10.84 -2.89 -8.70
CA GLY A 57 11.17 -4.00 -7.81
C GLY A 57 12.61 -4.51 -7.92
N SER A 58 13.50 -3.82 -8.66
CA SER A 58 14.88 -4.28 -8.90
C SER A 58 15.73 -4.22 -7.62
N ASP A 59 16.80 -5.01 -7.54
CA ASP A 59 17.70 -4.96 -6.38
C ASP A 59 18.36 -3.59 -6.22
N GLU A 60 18.74 -2.93 -7.33
CA GLU A 60 19.33 -1.58 -7.34
C GLU A 60 18.37 -0.53 -6.77
N GLU A 61 17.08 -0.63 -7.07
CA GLU A 61 16.05 0.20 -6.44
C GLU A 61 16.03 0.00 -4.92
N GLY A 62 16.21 -1.24 -4.46
CA GLY A 62 16.15 -1.60 -3.05
C GLY A 62 17.33 -1.03 -2.30
N GLU A 63 18.52 -1.19 -2.87
CA GLU A 63 19.75 -0.60 -2.35
C GLU A 63 19.66 0.93 -2.31
N THR A 64 19.17 1.56 -3.37
CA THR A 64 19.02 3.01 -3.47
C THR A 64 18.10 3.56 -2.37
N LEU A 65 16.89 2.99 -2.26
CA LEU A 65 15.91 3.42 -1.25
C LEU A 65 16.39 3.11 0.17
N THR A 66 17.05 1.97 0.38
CA THR A 66 17.63 1.61 1.68
C THR A 66 18.70 2.62 2.10
N LYS A 67 19.61 2.98 1.18
CA LYS A 67 20.62 4.00 1.41
C LYS A 67 19.98 5.35 1.77
N THR A 68 18.97 5.78 1.01
CA THR A 68 18.22 7.01 1.32
C THR A 68 17.62 6.97 2.73
N LEU A 69 16.97 5.87 3.13
CA LEU A 69 16.37 5.75 4.45
C LEU A 69 17.40 5.72 5.60
N VAL A 70 18.59 5.17 5.35
CA VAL A 70 19.72 5.23 6.30
C VAL A 70 20.25 6.65 6.42
N GLU A 71 20.45 7.35 5.31
CA GLU A 71 20.97 8.73 5.26
C GLU A 71 20.05 9.71 6.00
N ILE A 72 18.73 9.57 5.86
CA ILE A 72 17.76 10.40 6.61
C ILE A 72 17.52 9.91 8.05
N GLY A 73 18.16 8.82 8.46
CA GLY A 73 18.07 8.27 9.82
C GLY A 73 16.73 7.63 10.17
N GLN A 74 15.91 7.24 9.20
CA GLN A 74 14.64 6.53 9.43
C GLN A 74 14.86 5.04 9.74
N ILE A 75 15.91 4.44 9.15
CA ILE A 75 16.37 3.09 9.49
C ILE A 75 17.86 3.09 9.83
N SER A 76 18.34 2.05 10.51
CA SER A 76 19.76 1.88 10.82
C SER A 76 20.22 0.46 10.50
N PRO A 77 21.43 0.28 9.94
CA PRO A 77 21.97 -1.05 9.66
C PRO A 77 22.27 -1.81 10.95
N LEU A 78 21.93 -3.09 10.99
CA LEU A 78 22.27 -4.01 12.07
C LEU A 78 23.60 -4.70 11.76
N LYS A 79 24.71 -4.09 12.19
CA LYS A 79 26.11 -4.50 11.89
C LYS A 79 26.46 -5.97 12.15
N LYS A 80 25.67 -6.69 12.94
CA LYS A 80 25.89 -8.11 13.26
C LYS A 80 25.37 -9.05 12.16
N TYR A 81 24.47 -8.58 11.30
CA TYR A 81 23.79 -9.38 10.28
C TYR A 81 23.97 -8.77 8.90
N GLU A 82 23.82 -9.58 7.86
CA GLU A 82 23.90 -9.14 6.48
C GLU A 82 22.55 -8.58 6.02
N ASN A 83 22.58 -7.42 5.34
CA ASN A 83 21.40 -6.78 4.75
C ASN A 83 20.19 -6.66 5.70
N CYS A 84 20.44 -6.42 6.99
CA CYS A 84 19.41 -6.29 8.02
C CYS A 84 19.38 -4.87 8.58
N TYR A 85 18.19 -4.35 8.82
CA TYR A 85 17.96 -2.98 9.28
C TYR A 85 16.96 -2.94 10.42
N ILE A 86 17.09 -1.93 11.28
CA ILE A 86 16.11 -1.62 12.33
C ILE A 86 15.45 -0.28 12.03
N CYS A 87 14.12 -0.24 12.16
CA CYS A 87 13.33 0.97 12.16
C CYS A 87 12.69 1.13 13.55
N ARG A 88 12.71 2.35 14.10
CA ARG A 88 12.04 2.68 15.35
C ARG A 88 10.94 3.68 15.04
N THR A 89 9.69 3.30 15.26
CA THR A 89 8.54 4.13 14.91
C THR A 89 8.25 5.19 15.98
N ASP A 90 7.33 6.10 15.68
CA ASP A 90 6.64 6.88 16.72
C ASP A 90 5.85 5.89 17.61
N PRO A 91 5.94 5.97 18.95
CA PRO A 91 5.24 5.06 19.85
C PRO A 91 3.70 5.09 19.71
N ARG A 92 3.14 6.12 19.07
CA ARG A 92 1.70 6.21 18.76
C ARG A 92 1.31 5.44 17.50
N ASP A 93 2.28 4.95 16.72
CA ASP A 93 2.10 4.22 15.47
C ASP A 93 2.84 2.87 15.50
N VAL A 94 2.34 1.95 16.33
CA VAL A 94 3.01 0.67 16.67
C VAL A 94 2.16 -0.57 16.43
N ALA A 95 0.90 -0.41 16.05
CA ALA A 95 -0.05 -1.51 15.93
C ALA A 95 -1.20 -1.19 14.97
N ARG A 96 -2.00 -2.21 14.66
CA ARG A 96 -3.30 -2.00 14.00
C ARG A 96 -4.23 -1.24 14.94
N VAL A 97 -5.01 -0.31 14.38
CA VAL A 97 -6.01 0.44 15.14
C VAL A 97 -7.41 0.05 14.64
N GLU A 98 -7.97 -1.00 15.23
CA GLU A 98 -9.24 -1.58 14.77
C GLU A 98 -10.40 -0.58 14.87
N SER A 99 -10.40 0.27 15.90
CA SER A 99 -11.36 1.37 16.06
C SER A 99 -11.31 2.45 14.96
N LYS A 100 -10.27 2.44 14.12
CA LYS A 100 -10.07 3.35 12.98
C LYS A 100 -10.07 2.60 11.64
N THR A 101 -10.55 1.36 11.62
CA THR A 101 -10.57 0.50 10.45
C THR A 101 -11.99 0.24 9.98
N PHE A 102 -12.36 0.71 8.78
CA PHE A 102 -13.74 0.74 8.31
C PHE A 102 -13.95 -0.04 7.00
N LEU A 103 -15.16 -0.58 6.85
CA LEU A 103 -15.71 -1.16 5.62
C LEU A 103 -16.83 -0.25 5.10
N ILE A 104 -16.80 0.03 3.80
CA ILE A 104 -17.78 0.91 3.15
C ILE A 104 -18.49 0.13 2.06
N THR A 105 -19.74 -0.21 2.33
CA THR A 105 -20.68 -0.87 1.41
C THR A 105 -21.94 -0.03 1.31
N LYS A 106 -22.68 -0.16 0.20
CA LYS A 106 -23.93 0.59 -0.01
C LYS A 106 -24.96 0.28 1.07
N ASP A 107 -25.18 -1.00 1.34
CA ASP A 107 -25.93 -1.46 2.50
C ASP A 107 -24.96 -1.75 3.67
N LYS A 108 -25.25 -1.22 4.85
CA LYS A 108 -24.51 -1.49 6.08
C LYS A 108 -24.38 -2.99 6.34
N TYR A 109 -25.47 -3.73 6.17
CA TYR A 109 -25.53 -5.12 6.61
C TYR A 109 -24.82 -6.11 5.67
N GLU A 110 -24.32 -5.63 4.52
CA GLU A 110 -23.38 -6.40 3.69
C GLU A 110 -21.97 -6.51 4.32
N SER A 111 -21.64 -5.65 5.29
CA SER A 111 -20.29 -5.58 5.87
C SER A 111 -20.26 -5.85 7.37
N VAL A 112 -21.38 -5.67 8.07
CA VAL A 112 -21.51 -5.91 9.51
C VAL A 112 -22.83 -6.60 9.83
N ALA A 113 -22.82 -7.48 10.84
CA ALA A 113 -24.03 -8.17 11.27
C ALA A 113 -25.08 -7.22 11.89
N HIS A 114 -26.34 -7.64 11.88
CA HIS A 114 -27.37 -7.01 12.71
C HIS A 114 -27.02 -7.17 14.19
N SER A 115 -26.97 -6.06 14.92
CA SER A 115 -26.82 -6.04 16.37
C SER A 115 -28.13 -5.62 17.04
N ARG A 116 -28.36 -6.10 18.26
CA ARG A 116 -29.44 -5.58 19.11
C ARG A 116 -29.21 -4.10 19.42
N GLU A 117 -30.28 -3.38 19.71
CA GLU A 117 -30.21 -1.99 20.15
C GLU A 117 -29.30 -1.84 21.38
N GLY A 118 -28.48 -0.80 21.40
CA GLY A 118 -27.49 -0.56 22.46
C GLY A 118 -26.24 -1.45 22.42
N VAL A 119 -26.15 -2.42 21.50
CA VAL A 119 -24.98 -3.32 21.37
C VAL A 119 -24.09 -2.90 20.21
N SER A 120 -22.84 -2.56 20.50
CA SER A 120 -21.81 -2.33 19.48
C SER A 120 -21.37 -3.66 18.87
N GLY A 121 -21.41 -3.76 17.54
CA GLY A 121 -20.88 -4.91 16.81
C GLY A 121 -19.36 -5.03 16.97
N VAL A 122 -18.86 -6.26 17.09
CA VAL A 122 -17.41 -6.57 17.23
C VAL A 122 -16.80 -7.23 15.99
N LEU A 123 -17.61 -7.49 14.96
CA LEU A 123 -17.20 -8.19 13.74
C LEU A 123 -16.68 -7.26 12.63
N GLY A 124 -16.71 -5.95 12.87
CA GLY A 124 -16.27 -4.93 11.91
C GLY A 124 -16.94 -3.59 12.18
N LEU A 125 -16.39 -2.54 11.57
CA LEU A 125 -16.95 -1.20 11.62
C LEU A 125 -17.38 -0.77 10.22
N TRP A 126 -18.64 -0.39 10.09
CA TRP A 126 -19.17 0.21 8.87
C TRP A 126 -19.31 1.73 9.02
N LYS A 127 -19.10 2.45 7.92
CA LYS A 127 -19.41 3.88 7.82
C LYS A 127 -20.11 4.14 6.48
N SER A 128 -21.02 5.10 6.46
CA SER A 128 -21.71 5.49 5.23
C SER A 128 -20.73 6.04 4.19
N ALA A 129 -21.06 5.92 2.90
CA ALA A 129 -20.24 6.48 1.82
C ALA A 129 -20.11 8.00 1.95
N ASP A 130 -21.17 8.71 2.33
CA ASP A 130 -21.18 10.16 2.49
C ASP A 130 -20.31 10.61 3.67
N ASP A 131 -20.38 9.92 4.80
CA ASP A 131 -19.52 10.27 5.93
C ASP A 131 -18.07 9.92 5.64
N MET A 132 -17.81 8.81 4.94
CA MET A 132 -16.45 8.48 4.53
C MET A 132 -15.89 9.49 3.52
N LYS A 133 -16.72 10.02 2.63
CA LYS A 133 -16.32 11.09 1.72
C LYS A 133 -15.82 12.31 2.50
N LYS A 134 -16.53 12.74 3.54
CA LYS A 134 -16.08 13.84 4.42
C LYS A 134 -14.73 13.54 5.08
N GLU A 135 -14.52 12.30 5.53
CA GLU A 135 -13.24 11.91 6.14
C GLU A 135 -12.08 11.93 5.14
N ILE A 136 -12.32 11.50 3.89
CA ILE A 136 -11.34 11.56 2.80
C ILE A 136 -11.01 13.01 2.45
N ASP A 137 -12.03 13.84 2.25
CA ASP A 137 -11.89 15.26 1.89
C ASP A 137 -11.16 16.06 3.01
N ALA A 138 -11.23 15.62 4.26
CA ALA A 138 -10.50 16.22 5.40
C ALA A 138 -9.05 15.74 5.59
N ARG A 139 -8.58 14.78 4.76
CA ARG A 139 -7.29 14.08 4.93
C ARG A 139 -6.39 14.13 3.71
N PHE A 140 -6.86 13.64 2.58
CA PHE A 140 -6.03 13.37 1.42
C PHE A 140 -5.67 14.58 0.54
N PRO A 141 -6.50 15.63 0.42
CA PRO A 141 -6.12 16.82 -0.35
C PRO A 141 -4.75 17.38 0.06
N GLY A 142 -3.78 17.35 -0.85
CA GLY A 142 -2.42 17.86 -0.64
C GLY A 142 -1.58 17.07 0.37
N CYS A 143 -1.98 15.87 0.78
CA CYS A 143 -1.32 15.14 1.86
C CYS A 143 0.12 14.69 1.56
N MET A 144 0.51 14.67 0.28
CA MET A 144 1.85 14.30 -0.17
C MET A 144 2.67 15.52 -0.62
N SER A 145 2.22 16.76 -0.36
CA SER A 145 2.97 17.96 -0.70
C SER A 145 4.42 17.88 -0.22
N GLY A 146 5.37 18.14 -1.12
CA GLY A 146 6.82 18.04 -0.86
C GLY A 146 7.38 16.62 -0.75
N ARG A 147 6.58 15.58 -1.00
CA ARG A 147 7.01 14.16 -0.94
C ARG A 147 6.92 13.48 -2.30
N THR A 148 7.72 12.44 -2.47
CA THR A 148 7.61 11.49 -3.58
C THR A 148 6.36 10.63 -3.41
N LEU A 149 5.58 10.50 -4.49
CA LEU A 149 4.53 9.50 -4.63
C LEU A 149 5.12 8.26 -5.32
N TYR A 150 5.24 7.18 -4.56
CA TYR A 150 5.69 5.88 -5.06
C TYR A 150 4.51 5.09 -5.61
N VAL A 151 4.66 4.52 -6.80
CA VAL A 151 3.69 3.63 -7.44
C VAL A 151 4.24 2.21 -7.40
N ILE A 152 3.64 1.34 -6.58
CA ILE A 152 4.09 -0.03 -6.34
C ILE A 152 3.16 -1.00 -7.06
N PRO A 153 3.52 -1.54 -8.24
CA PRO A 153 2.83 -2.69 -8.82
C PRO A 153 3.18 -3.94 -8.04
N PHE A 154 2.19 -4.67 -7.52
CA PHE A 154 2.45 -5.92 -6.81
C PHE A 154 1.45 -7.04 -7.13
N SER A 155 1.94 -8.28 -7.05
CA SER A 155 1.12 -9.49 -7.15
C SER A 155 0.99 -10.17 -5.79
N MET A 156 -0.26 -10.47 -5.42
CA MET A 156 -0.60 -11.35 -4.31
C MET A 156 -0.65 -12.78 -4.83
N GLY A 157 0.41 -13.55 -4.54
CA GLY A 157 0.66 -14.86 -5.12
C GLY A 157 1.67 -14.82 -6.29
N PRO A 158 2.10 -15.99 -6.80
CA PRO A 158 3.01 -16.05 -7.95
C PRO A 158 2.43 -15.32 -9.16
N ILE A 159 3.24 -14.50 -9.84
CA ILE A 159 2.79 -13.74 -11.02
C ILE A 159 2.31 -14.73 -12.09
N GLY A 160 1.11 -14.49 -12.62
CA GLY A 160 0.48 -15.35 -13.63
C GLY A 160 -0.23 -16.59 -13.07
N SER A 161 -0.20 -16.83 -11.75
CA SER A 161 -1.03 -17.88 -11.15
C SER A 161 -2.52 -17.55 -11.34
N PRO A 162 -3.38 -18.54 -11.63
CA PRO A 162 -4.83 -18.31 -11.74
C PRO A 162 -5.48 -17.82 -10.44
N LEU A 163 -4.84 -18.07 -9.29
CA LEU A 163 -5.29 -17.58 -7.98
C LEU A 163 -4.66 -16.24 -7.60
N SER A 164 -3.68 -15.75 -8.37
CA SER A 164 -3.06 -14.47 -8.07
C SER A 164 -4.01 -13.31 -8.34
N LYS A 165 -3.87 -12.26 -7.54
CA LYS A 165 -4.58 -11.00 -7.76
C LYS A 165 -3.57 -9.87 -7.76
N ILE A 166 -3.73 -8.94 -8.68
CA ILE A 166 -2.84 -7.79 -8.85
C ILE A 166 -3.39 -6.60 -8.05
N GLY A 167 -2.48 -5.87 -7.41
CA GLY A 167 -2.76 -4.58 -6.81
C GLY A 167 -1.76 -3.53 -7.28
N VAL A 168 -2.16 -2.27 -7.20
CA VAL A 168 -1.26 -1.14 -7.32
C VAL A 168 -1.45 -0.29 -6.07
N GLU A 169 -0.38 -0.14 -5.30
CA GLU A 169 -0.36 0.70 -4.12
C GLU A 169 0.39 1.99 -4.41
N ILE A 170 -0.24 3.12 -4.07
CA ILE A 170 0.38 4.42 -4.05
C ILE A 170 0.72 4.78 -2.61
N THR A 171 1.94 5.23 -2.36
CA THR A 171 2.41 5.61 -1.02
C THR A 171 3.39 6.78 -1.06
N ASP A 172 3.45 7.57 0.01
CA ASP A 172 4.48 8.60 0.22
C ASP A 172 5.63 8.13 1.15
N SER A 173 5.73 6.83 1.39
CA SER A 173 6.70 6.22 2.30
C SER A 173 7.61 5.20 1.61
N ALA A 174 8.90 5.52 1.52
CA ALA A 174 9.91 4.57 1.01
C ALA A 174 10.08 3.33 1.93
N TYR A 175 9.79 3.46 3.23
CA TYR A 175 9.75 2.30 4.14
C TYR A 175 8.68 1.29 3.70
N VAL A 176 7.52 1.79 3.27
CA VAL A 176 6.43 0.95 2.73
C VAL A 176 6.86 0.27 1.44
N VAL A 177 7.55 0.98 0.53
CA VAL A 177 8.09 0.39 -0.71
C VAL A 177 9.02 -0.79 -0.40
N LEU A 178 10.02 -0.60 0.47
CA LEU A 178 10.95 -1.67 0.85
C LEU A 178 10.24 -2.85 1.51
N SER A 179 9.28 -2.57 2.39
CA SER A 179 8.51 -3.62 3.07
C SER A 179 7.60 -4.39 2.12
N MET A 180 6.96 -3.71 1.16
CA MET A 180 6.12 -4.34 0.14
C MET A 180 6.94 -5.22 -0.80
N ARG A 181 8.18 -4.85 -1.13
CA ARG A 181 9.11 -5.70 -1.89
C ARG A 181 9.42 -7.03 -1.19
N VAL A 182 9.52 -7.03 0.13
CA VAL A 182 9.73 -8.26 0.91
C VAL A 182 8.45 -9.08 0.99
N MET A 183 7.32 -8.42 1.21
CA MET A 183 6.04 -9.10 1.54
C MET A 183 5.21 -9.52 0.33
N THR A 184 5.49 -8.95 -0.85
CA THR A 184 4.72 -9.16 -2.09
C THR A 184 5.69 -9.31 -3.27
N ARG A 185 5.18 -9.65 -4.46
CA ARG A 185 6.00 -9.66 -5.68
C ARG A 185 5.86 -8.30 -6.34
N VAL A 186 6.77 -7.38 -6.06
CA VAL A 186 6.85 -6.09 -6.76
C VAL A 186 7.61 -6.28 -8.06
N SER A 187 7.01 -5.94 -9.20
CA SER A 187 7.65 -6.15 -10.50
C SER A 187 7.02 -5.32 -11.61
N SER A 188 7.85 -4.78 -12.50
CA SER A 188 7.40 -4.13 -13.74
C SER A 188 6.68 -5.10 -14.71
N ALA A 189 6.89 -6.41 -14.58
CA ALA A 189 6.19 -7.42 -15.40
C ALA A 189 4.67 -7.38 -15.20
N ILE A 190 4.20 -6.91 -14.05
CA ILE A 190 2.78 -6.78 -13.71
C ILE A 190 2.06 -5.85 -14.69
N TRP A 191 2.74 -4.81 -15.21
CA TRP A 191 2.12 -3.90 -16.17
C TRP A 191 1.64 -4.60 -17.43
N LYS A 192 2.31 -5.68 -17.85
CA LYS A 192 1.89 -6.51 -19.00
C LYS A 192 0.53 -7.17 -18.75
N HIS A 193 0.30 -7.64 -17.51
CA HIS A 193 -0.95 -8.29 -17.10
C HIS A 193 -2.12 -7.31 -16.89
N LEU A 194 -1.87 -6.01 -16.97
CA LEU A 194 -2.92 -4.99 -16.90
C LEU A 194 -3.16 -4.33 -18.26
N ARG A 195 -2.37 -4.65 -19.31
CA ARG A 195 -2.49 -3.96 -20.61
C ARG A 195 -3.83 -4.20 -21.30
N HIS A 196 -4.52 -5.30 -21.01
CA HIS A 196 -5.79 -5.65 -21.66
C HIS A 196 -7.01 -5.23 -20.83
N GLY A 197 -6.81 -4.34 -19.84
CA GLY A 197 -7.90 -3.78 -19.03
C GLY A 197 -8.32 -4.67 -17.86
N GLU A 198 -7.48 -5.62 -17.46
CA GLU A 198 -7.69 -6.44 -16.29
C GLU A 198 -7.85 -5.59 -15.02
N GLU A 199 -8.79 -5.99 -14.15
CA GLU A 199 -9.01 -5.29 -12.88
C GLU A 199 -7.85 -5.49 -11.90
N PHE A 200 -7.58 -4.44 -11.13
CA PHE A 200 -6.60 -4.46 -10.05
C PHE A 200 -7.15 -3.78 -8.80
N VAL A 201 -6.63 -4.18 -7.63
CA VAL A 201 -6.97 -3.52 -6.38
C VAL A 201 -6.21 -2.21 -6.25
N ARG A 202 -6.96 -1.11 -6.10
CA ARG A 202 -6.42 0.25 -6.01
C ARG A 202 -6.14 0.59 -4.55
N GLY A 203 -4.87 0.70 -4.19
CA GLY A 203 -4.44 1.11 -2.84
C GLY A 203 -3.92 2.54 -2.84
N LEU A 204 -4.47 3.40 -2.00
CA LEU A 204 -3.90 4.70 -1.67
C LEU A 204 -3.48 4.73 -0.22
N HIS A 205 -2.21 5.00 0.05
CA HIS A 205 -1.64 5.17 1.38
C HIS A 205 -0.95 6.54 1.48
N SER A 206 -1.11 7.21 2.62
CA SER A 206 -0.26 8.35 2.99
C SER A 206 0.01 8.33 4.48
N VAL A 207 1.24 8.68 4.88
CA VAL A 207 1.59 8.91 6.28
C VAL A 207 0.91 10.16 6.86
N GLY A 208 0.34 11.02 6.01
CA GLY A 208 -0.48 12.16 6.42
C GLY A 208 0.31 13.33 7.00
N VAL A 209 1.55 13.51 6.53
CA VAL A 209 2.50 14.52 7.02
C VAL A 209 3.09 15.30 5.83
N PRO A 210 2.33 16.17 5.14
CA PRO A 210 2.88 16.99 4.05
C PRO A 210 4.05 17.87 4.55
N LEU A 211 4.93 18.28 3.64
CA LEU A 211 6.07 19.15 3.93
C LEU A 211 5.77 20.62 3.55
N PRO A 212 6.27 21.59 4.35
CA PRO A 212 6.94 21.42 5.64
C PRO A 212 6.00 20.82 6.71
N ALA A 213 6.54 19.95 7.56
CA ALA A 213 5.72 19.23 8.54
C ALA A 213 5.13 20.20 9.58
N ALA A 214 3.81 20.11 9.79
CA ALA A 214 3.12 20.96 10.77
C ALA A 214 3.47 20.63 12.23
N ASN A 215 3.87 19.39 12.51
CA ASN A 215 4.24 18.90 13.84
C ASN A 215 5.65 18.29 13.81
N PRO A 216 6.36 18.27 14.95
CA PRO A 216 7.65 17.58 15.07
C PRO A 216 7.55 16.09 14.74
N ILE A 217 8.56 15.58 14.03
CA ILE A 217 8.66 14.16 13.69
C ILE A 217 9.42 13.43 14.79
N VAL A 218 8.78 12.44 15.41
CA VAL A 218 9.38 11.59 16.45
C VAL A 218 10.10 10.43 15.78
N ASN A 219 11.34 10.14 16.19
CA ASN A 219 12.15 9.00 15.70
C ASN A 219 12.32 8.93 14.17
N ASN A 220 12.29 10.06 13.46
CA ASN A 220 12.27 10.11 11.99
C ASN A 220 11.13 9.28 11.36
N TRP A 221 10.02 9.10 12.10
CA TRP A 221 8.86 8.33 11.67
C TRP A 221 7.66 9.25 11.41
N PRO A 222 7.39 9.63 10.15
CA PRO A 222 6.22 10.43 9.84
C PRO A 222 4.95 9.59 10.03
N CYS A 223 4.03 10.11 10.84
CA CYS A 223 2.68 9.57 11.02
C CYS A 223 1.73 10.69 11.47
N ASN A 224 0.43 10.44 11.42
CA ASN A 224 -0.62 11.33 11.89
C ASN A 224 -1.63 10.53 12.73
N PRO A 225 -1.28 10.21 13.99
CA PRO A 225 -2.08 9.34 14.86
C PRO A 225 -3.50 9.84 15.07
N GLU A 226 -3.69 11.16 15.15
CA GLU A 226 -4.99 11.78 15.41
C GLU A 226 -5.96 11.54 14.23
N LYS A 227 -5.46 11.62 13.00
CA LYS A 227 -6.25 11.42 11.78
C LYS A 227 -6.15 10.02 11.18
N THR A 228 -5.49 9.06 11.83
CA THR A 228 -5.35 7.69 11.31
C THR A 228 -6.70 7.13 10.85
N MET A 229 -6.73 6.54 9.66
CA MET A 229 -7.94 5.93 9.09
C MET A 229 -7.55 4.88 8.06
N ILE A 230 -8.09 3.66 8.20
CA ILE A 230 -7.86 2.57 7.27
C ILE A 230 -9.22 2.12 6.73
N THR A 231 -9.48 2.39 5.46
CA THR A 231 -10.80 2.22 4.85
C THR A 231 -10.74 1.29 3.66
N HIS A 232 -11.76 0.43 3.54
CA HIS A 232 -11.90 -0.53 2.45
C HIS A 232 -13.24 -0.30 1.76
N PHE A 233 -13.23 -0.33 0.43
CA PHE A 233 -14.41 -0.25 -0.43
C PHE A 233 -14.50 -1.55 -1.22
N PRO A 234 -15.11 -2.61 -0.67
CA PRO A 234 -15.11 -3.94 -1.28
C PRO A 234 -15.71 -3.94 -2.69
N ASP A 235 -16.85 -3.28 -2.88
CA ASP A 235 -17.59 -3.23 -4.15
C ASP A 235 -16.77 -2.62 -5.31
N SER A 236 -15.85 -1.70 -4.99
CA SER A 236 -15.00 -1.04 -5.98
C SER A 236 -13.55 -1.50 -5.93
N ARG A 237 -13.23 -2.50 -5.09
CA ARG A 237 -11.89 -3.07 -4.92
C ARG A 237 -10.84 -1.99 -4.60
N LYS A 238 -11.19 -1.04 -3.71
CA LYS A 238 -10.31 0.07 -3.31
C LYS A 238 -9.97 0.00 -1.82
N ILE A 239 -8.76 0.46 -1.51
CA ILE A 239 -8.25 0.62 -0.15
C ILE A 239 -7.70 2.04 -0.04
N MET A 240 -8.07 2.74 1.03
CA MET A 240 -7.53 4.06 1.36
C MET A 240 -7.06 4.06 2.80
N SER A 241 -5.77 4.31 3.02
CA SER A 241 -5.15 4.33 4.33
C SER A 241 -4.42 5.65 4.56
N PHE A 242 -4.61 6.23 5.74
CA PHE A 242 -4.07 7.54 6.09
C PHE A 242 -3.49 7.52 7.50
N GLY A 243 -2.37 8.21 7.69
CA GLY A 243 -1.85 8.62 9.00
C GLY A 243 -1.05 7.57 9.76
N SER A 244 -0.85 6.37 9.22
CA SER A 244 -0.07 5.30 9.86
C SER A 244 0.90 4.67 8.86
N GLY A 245 2.19 4.69 9.17
CA GLY A 245 3.21 4.01 8.39
C GLY A 245 3.40 2.54 8.80
N TYR A 246 2.70 2.09 9.84
CA TYR A 246 2.94 0.79 10.47
C TYR A 246 2.28 -0.38 9.73
N GLY A 247 3.09 -1.36 9.34
CA GLY A 247 2.71 -2.75 9.06
C GLY A 247 1.33 -2.94 8.42
N GLY A 248 0.39 -3.50 9.17
CA GLY A 248 -0.95 -3.85 8.65
C GLY A 248 -1.83 -2.67 8.21
N ASN A 249 -1.46 -1.44 8.54
CA ASN A 249 -2.15 -0.22 8.13
C ASN A 249 -1.57 0.36 6.84
N SER A 250 -0.28 0.13 6.57
CA SER A 250 0.43 0.71 5.43
C SER A 250 0.75 -0.29 4.33
N LEU A 251 1.05 -1.56 4.65
CA LEU A 251 1.30 -2.62 3.67
C LEU A 251 -0.04 -3.16 3.13
N LEU A 252 -0.65 -2.44 2.20
CA LEU A 252 -2.05 -2.64 1.83
C LEU A 252 -2.31 -4.00 1.20
N GLY A 253 -1.29 -4.61 0.57
CA GLY A 253 -1.35 -5.99 0.08
C GLY A 253 -1.65 -7.03 1.17
N LYS A 254 -1.23 -6.80 2.43
CA LYS A 254 -1.27 -7.82 3.49
C LYS A 254 -2.67 -8.02 4.09
N LYS A 255 -3.10 -7.15 5.01
CA LYS A 255 -4.37 -7.34 5.75
C LYS A 255 -5.55 -6.71 5.00
N CYS A 256 -5.33 -5.53 4.43
CA CYS A 256 -6.37 -4.78 3.74
C CYS A 256 -6.81 -5.51 2.47
N PHE A 257 -5.86 -5.93 1.64
CA PHE A 257 -6.15 -6.68 0.43
C PHE A 257 -6.36 -8.17 0.71
N ALA A 258 -5.31 -8.93 1.07
CA ALA A 258 -5.36 -10.40 1.10
C ALA A 258 -6.38 -11.03 2.06
N LEU A 259 -7.00 -10.26 2.95
CA LEU A 259 -8.11 -10.74 3.79
C LEU A 259 -9.41 -9.98 3.54
N ARG A 260 -9.43 -8.65 3.69
CA ARG A 260 -10.71 -7.92 3.67
C ARG A 260 -11.28 -7.78 2.25
N ILE A 261 -10.50 -7.23 1.32
CA ILE A 261 -10.95 -7.13 -0.08
C ILE A 261 -10.99 -8.51 -0.72
N ALA A 262 -9.98 -9.34 -0.50
CA ALA A 262 -9.92 -10.70 -1.02
C ALA A 262 -11.08 -11.55 -0.50
N GLY A 263 -11.51 -11.40 0.76
CA GLY A 263 -12.67 -12.10 1.30
C GLY A 263 -13.97 -11.77 0.56
N ARG A 264 -14.17 -10.49 0.17
CA ARG A 264 -15.31 -10.12 -0.68
C ARG A 264 -15.17 -10.69 -2.08
N ILE A 265 -13.99 -10.58 -2.71
CA ILE A 265 -13.74 -11.17 -4.04
C ILE A 265 -13.97 -12.68 -4.01
N ALA A 266 -13.53 -13.35 -2.95
CA ALA A 266 -13.67 -14.78 -2.75
C ALA A 266 -15.13 -15.20 -2.60
N ASN A 267 -15.93 -14.42 -1.87
CA ASN A 267 -17.38 -14.59 -1.81
C ASN A 267 -18.04 -14.43 -3.19
N ASP A 268 -17.65 -13.41 -3.95
CA ASP A 268 -18.22 -13.14 -5.27
C ASP A 268 -17.85 -14.21 -6.31
N GLU A 269 -16.67 -14.82 -6.19
CA GLU A 269 -16.09 -15.76 -7.16
C GLU A 269 -16.10 -17.24 -6.73
N GLY A 270 -16.55 -17.56 -5.50
CA GLY A 270 -16.68 -18.94 -5.01
C GLY A 270 -15.39 -19.60 -4.50
N TRP A 271 -14.50 -18.84 -3.87
CA TRP A 271 -13.28 -19.36 -3.21
C TRP A 271 -13.12 -18.80 -1.78
N LEU A 272 -11.96 -19.01 -1.14
CA LEU A 272 -11.71 -18.61 0.26
C LEU A 272 -10.43 -17.79 0.43
N ALA A 273 -10.52 -16.69 1.19
CA ALA A 273 -9.38 -15.85 1.57
C ALA A 273 -9.27 -15.79 3.10
N GLU A 274 -8.39 -16.62 3.67
CA GLU A 274 -8.42 -16.92 5.11
C GLU A 274 -7.17 -16.46 5.86
N HIS A 275 -7.35 -16.17 7.15
CA HIS A 275 -6.24 -15.91 8.06
C HIS A 275 -5.61 -17.24 8.54
N MET A 276 -4.99 -17.96 7.61
CA MET A 276 -4.43 -19.29 7.84
C MET A 276 -2.96 -19.37 7.46
N LEU A 277 -2.20 -20.14 8.24
CA LEU A 277 -0.94 -20.70 7.74
C LEU A 277 -1.24 -21.84 6.76
N ILE A 278 -0.29 -22.14 5.87
CA ILE A 278 -0.27 -23.35 5.05
C ILE A 278 1.07 -24.02 5.29
N MET A 279 1.05 -25.29 5.66
CA MET A 279 2.25 -26.10 5.87
C MET A 279 2.07 -27.50 5.26
N SER A 280 3.16 -28.17 4.95
CA SER A 280 3.16 -29.59 4.62
C SER A 280 3.76 -30.42 5.76
N VAL A 281 3.24 -31.64 5.94
CA VAL A 281 3.72 -32.62 6.91
C VAL A 281 3.94 -33.94 6.19
N THR A 282 5.16 -34.47 6.31
CA THR A 282 5.54 -35.76 5.75
C THR A 282 5.68 -36.79 6.86
N ASN A 283 4.92 -37.88 6.79
CA ASN A 283 4.99 -38.94 7.79
C ASN A 283 6.23 -39.85 7.58
N PRO A 284 6.58 -40.74 8.54
CA PRO A 284 7.74 -41.64 8.39
C PRO A 284 7.67 -42.60 7.19
N GLN A 285 6.49 -42.81 6.59
CA GLN A 285 6.29 -43.58 5.36
C GLN A 285 6.50 -42.73 4.09
N GLY A 286 6.91 -41.46 4.22
CA GLY A 286 7.16 -40.56 3.10
C GLY A 286 5.91 -39.93 2.50
N GLN A 287 4.74 -40.04 3.14
CA GLN A 287 3.48 -39.45 2.63
C GLN A 287 3.35 -38.01 3.10
N GLU A 288 3.29 -37.07 2.15
CA GLU A 288 3.08 -35.64 2.41
C GLU A 288 1.59 -35.26 2.40
N LYS A 289 1.19 -34.39 3.33
CA LYS A 289 -0.14 -33.77 3.38
C LYS A 289 -0.01 -32.28 3.65
N PHE A 290 -0.85 -31.48 3.01
CA PHE A 290 -0.95 -30.04 3.23
C PHE A 290 -2.05 -29.72 4.24
N ILE A 291 -1.75 -28.82 5.19
CA ILE A 291 -2.63 -28.44 6.29
C ILE A 291 -2.77 -26.92 6.31
N ALA A 292 -4.01 -26.45 6.45
CA ALA A 292 -4.32 -25.06 6.76
C ALA A 292 -4.79 -24.94 8.22
N ALA A 293 -4.34 -23.89 8.93
CA ALA A 293 -4.74 -23.65 10.32
C ALA A 293 -4.91 -22.15 10.61
N ALA A 294 -6.02 -21.79 11.24
CA ALA A 294 -6.36 -20.42 11.63
C ALA A 294 -6.17 -20.23 13.14
N PHE A 295 -5.28 -19.32 13.52
CA PHE A 295 -5.11 -18.86 14.90
C PHE A 295 -5.26 -17.33 14.95
N PRO A 296 -5.89 -16.75 15.99
CA PRO A 296 -5.90 -15.31 16.18
C PRO A 296 -4.48 -14.73 16.26
N SER A 297 -4.35 -13.43 15.98
CA SER A 297 -3.10 -12.73 16.31
C SER A 297 -2.87 -12.73 17.83
N ALA A 298 -1.61 -12.90 18.24
CA ALA A 298 -1.17 -12.83 19.63
C ALA A 298 -1.28 -11.40 20.21
#